data_AF-K1XMT6-F1
#
_entry.id   AF-K1XMT6-F1
#
_cell.length_a   1.000
_cell.length_b   1.000
_cell.length_c   1.000
_cell.angle_alpha   90.00
_cell.angle_beta   90.00
_cell.angle_gamma   90.00
#
_symmetry.space_group_name_H-M   'P 1'
#
loop_
_entity.id
_entity.type
_entity.pdbx_description
1 polymer ?
#
loop_
_entity_poly.entity_id
_entity_poly.type
_entity_poly.pdbx_seq_one_letter_code
_entity_poly.pdbx_strand_id
1 'polypeptide(L)'
;QVPVVALVKLYLGVMGYMDITALNRLLREGDAISGAYLMTDPLLGEKLYQSLNKTPRISGTVLRRNEIRNFHDIQAKGMLFFTFIATLMACSIAFGVVYNSARIALSERSRELSSLRVLGYTRGEISYILLGELGLITLIAIPAGFLIGYWLCAYIAQALASDLFRVPLVIESKTYALAAAVVLASASVSGLIVRHKLDHLNLVEVLKTRE
;
A
#
# COMPACT_ATOMS: atom_id res chain seq x y z
N GLN A 1 2.47 -46.18 -4.63
CA GLN A 1 2.89 -44.93 -3.94
C GLN A 1 3.88 -44.22 -4.85
N VAL A 2 3.76 -42.91 -4.98
CA VAL A 2 4.60 -42.10 -5.88
C VAL A 2 5.61 -41.34 -5.02
N PRO A 3 6.93 -41.50 -5.23
CA PRO A 3 7.92 -40.75 -4.47
C PRO A 3 7.95 -39.27 -4.87
N VAL A 4 8.03 -38.37 -3.88
CA VAL A 4 8.21 -36.93 -4.11
C VAL A 4 9.69 -36.65 -4.33
N VAL A 5 10.04 -36.13 -5.51
CA VAL A 5 11.44 -35.85 -5.88
C VAL A 5 11.87 -34.40 -5.64
N ALA A 6 10.92 -33.46 -5.64
CA ALA A 6 11.17 -32.03 -5.46
C ALA A 6 9.90 -31.28 -5.03
N LEU A 7 10.08 -30.07 -4.49
CA LEU A 7 9.00 -29.14 -4.17
C LEU A 7 9.13 -27.88 -5.03
N VAL A 8 8.01 -27.40 -5.56
CA VAL A 8 7.91 -26.16 -6.32
C VAL A 8 7.05 -25.16 -5.56
N LYS A 9 7.45 -23.88 -5.57
CA LYS A 9 6.68 -22.81 -4.97
C LYS A 9 5.54 -22.40 -5.90
N LEU A 10 4.31 -22.66 -5.48
CA LEU A 10 3.08 -22.25 -6.15
C LEU A 10 2.43 -21.11 -5.37
N TYR A 11 1.92 -20.11 -6.09
CA TYR A 11 1.23 -18.95 -5.50
C TYR A 11 -0.30 -19.07 -5.62
N LEU A 12 -0.79 -20.04 -6.39
CA LEU A 12 -2.21 -20.26 -6.62
C LEU A 12 -2.51 -21.77 -6.71
N GLY A 13 -3.46 -22.25 -5.89
CA GLY A 13 -3.93 -23.64 -5.89
C GLY A 13 -2.90 -24.69 -5.45
N VAL A 14 -3.29 -25.96 -5.62
CA VAL A 14 -2.45 -27.14 -5.31
C VAL A 14 -2.18 -27.88 -6.62
N MET A 15 -0.92 -27.93 -7.05
CA MET A 15 -0.52 -28.62 -8.28
C MET A 15 0.63 -29.58 -8.00
N GLY A 16 0.58 -30.75 -8.63
CA GLY A 16 1.66 -31.73 -8.70
C GLY A 16 2.16 -31.86 -10.13
N TYR A 17 3.47 -32.03 -10.30
CA TYR A 17 4.09 -32.25 -11.60
C TYR A 17 4.65 -33.67 -11.67
N MET A 18 4.38 -34.34 -12.79
CA MET A 18 4.90 -35.67 -13.09
C MET A 18 5.21 -35.77 -14.58
N ASP A 19 6.15 -36.63 -14.94
CA ASP A 19 6.35 -37.04 -16.32
C ASP A 19 5.04 -37.62 -16.91
N ILE A 20 4.67 -37.19 -18.12
CA ILE A 20 3.38 -37.53 -18.73
C ILE A 20 3.27 -39.03 -19.01
N THR A 21 4.35 -39.69 -19.42
CA THR A 21 4.36 -41.13 -19.71
C THR A 21 4.17 -41.93 -18.42
N ALA A 22 4.83 -41.52 -17.34
CA ALA A 22 4.65 -42.12 -16.01
C ALA A 22 3.22 -41.90 -15.47
N LEU A 23 2.66 -40.70 -15.64
CA LEU A 23 1.32 -40.33 -15.20
C LEU A 23 0.25 -41.14 -15.96
N ASN A 24 0.37 -41.23 -17.28
CA ASN A 24 -0.57 -41.97 -18.14
C ASN A 24 -0.59 -43.47 -17.80
N ARG A 25 0.58 -44.06 -17.51
CA ARG A 25 0.67 -45.44 -17.02
C ARG A 25 0.00 -45.62 -15.66
N LEU A 26 0.11 -44.63 -14.78
CA LEU A 26 -0.49 -44.67 -13.45
C LEU A 26 -2.02 -44.54 -13.51
N LEU A 27 -2.54 -43.64 -14.34
CA LEU A 27 -3.98 -43.37 -14.51
C LEU A 27 -4.67 -44.38 -15.45
N ARG A 28 -3.91 -45.16 -16.22
CA ARG A 28 -4.40 -46.12 -17.23
C ARG A 28 -5.15 -45.46 -18.40
N GLU A 29 -4.78 -44.23 -18.74
CA GLU A 29 -5.45 -43.42 -19.77
C GLU A 29 -4.80 -43.52 -21.17
N GLY A 30 -3.77 -44.37 -21.34
CA GLY A 30 -3.07 -44.53 -22.63
C GLY A 30 -2.31 -43.27 -23.04
N ASP A 31 -2.17 -42.99 -24.34
CA ASP A 31 -1.44 -41.81 -24.85
C ASP A 31 -2.31 -40.53 -24.91
N ALA A 32 -3.29 -40.42 -24.01
CA ALA A 32 -4.17 -39.26 -23.95
C ALA A 32 -3.40 -37.99 -23.50
N ILE A 33 -3.68 -36.87 -24.15
CA ILE A 33 -3.14 -35.54 -23.83
C ILE A 33 -4.31 -34.57 -23.74
N SER A 34 -4.48 -33.93 -22.58
CA SER A 34 -5.55 -32.96 -22.33
C SER A 34 -5.24 -31.57 -22.91
N GLY A 35 -3.97 -31.25 -23.10
CA GLY A 35 -3.52 -29.99 -23.72
C GLY A 35 -2.02 -29.92 -23.93
N ALA A 36 -1.60 -28.96 -24.76
CA ALA A 36 -0.19 -28.67 -25.02
C ALA A 36 0.06 -27.16 -24.89
N TYR A 37 1.14 -26.80 -24.20
CA TYR A 37 1.60 -25.42 -24.13
C TYR A 37 2.60 -25.17 -25.26
N LEU A 38 2.29 -24.22 -26.14
CA LEU A 38 3.13 -23.85 -27.28
C LEU A 38 3.70 -22.46 -27.04
N MET A 39 5.03 -22.33 -27.11
CA MET A 39 5.67 -21.02 -27.20
C MET A 39 5.63 -20.56 -28.66
N THR A 40 5.10 -19.36 -28.90
CA THR A 40 4.83 -18.86 -30.24
C THR A 40 5.46 -17.49 -30.44
N ASP A 41 5.80 -17.17 -31.70
CA ASP A 41 6.25 -15.83 -32.06
C ASP A 41 5.11 -14.82 -31.85
N PRO A 42 5.34 -13.72 -31.09
CA PRO A 42 4.35 -12.67 -30.85
C PRO A 42 3.68 -12.11 -32.11
N LEU A 43 4.37 -12.07 -33.25
CA LEU A 43 3.87 -11.51 -34.51
C LEU A 43 2.96 -12.49 -35.28
N LEU A 44 3.10 -13.79 -35.01
CA LEU A 44 2.34 -14.85 -35.69
C LEU A 44 1.23 -15.45 -34.82
N GLY A 45 1.20 -15.12 -33.53
CA GLY A 45 0.29 -15.72 -32.54
C GLY A 45 -1.19 -15.64 -32.92
N GLU A 46 -1.62 -14.51 -33.50
CA GLU A 46 -3.04 -14.30 -33.86
C GLU A 46 -3.45 -15.06 -35.12
N LYS A 47 -2.56 -15.15 -36.12
CA LYS A 47 -2.76 -16.01 -37.30
C LYS A 47 -2.77 -17.48 -36.92
N LEU A 48 -1.87 -17.91 -36.03
CA LEU A 48 -1.80 -19.27 -35.54
C LEU A 48 -3.04 -19.65 -34.73
N TYR A 49 -3.52 -18.75 -33.86
CA TYR A 49 -4.77 -18.93 -33.12
C TYR A 49 -5.95 -19.21 -34.06
N GLN A 50 -6.12 -18.36 -35.08
CA GLN A 50 -7.20 -18.54 -36.06
C GLN A 50 -7.08 -19.85 -36.85
N SER A 51 -5.85 -20.28 -37.18
CA SER A 51 -5.62 -21.55 -37.87
C SER A 51 -5.93 -22.77 -36.99
N LEU A 52 -5.52 -22.72 -35.71
CA LEU A 52 -5.76 -23.82 -34.77
C LEU A 52 -7.25 -23.93 -34.42
N ASN A 53 -7.97 -22.80 -34.30
CA ASN A 53 -9.41 -22.80 -34.02
C ASN A 53 -10.26 -23.39 -35.17
N LYS A 54 -9.70 -23.44 -36.40
CA LYS A 54 -10.34 -24.07 -37.57
C LYS A 54 -9.99 -25.55 -37.73
N THR A 55 -9.12 -26.10 -36.87
CA THR A 55 -8.66 -27.49 -36.97
C THR A 55 -9.63 -28.40 -36.21
N PRO A 56 -10.32 -29.35 -36.88
CA PRO A 56 -11.44 -30.11 -36.30
C PRO A 56 -11.07 -31.07 -35.15
N ARG A 57 -9.78 -31.28 -34.85
CA ARG A 57 -9.30 -32.09 -33.72
C ARG A 57 -8.95 -31.26 -32.47
N ILE A 58 -9.10 -29.94 -32.51
CA ILE A 58 -8.74 -29.05 -31.41
C ILE A 58 -10.01 -28.53 -30.76
N SER A 59 -10.29 -28.98 -29.53
CA SER A 59 -11.52 -28.65 -28.80
C SER A 59 -11.57 -27.19 -28.30
N GLY A 60 -10.41 -26.54 -28.20
CA GLY A 60 -10.30 -25.14 -27.80
C GLY A 60 -8.85 -24.67 -27.84
N THR A 61 -8.66 -23.38 -28.12
CA THR A 61 -7.36 -22.72 -28.04
C THR A 61 -7.47 -21.51 -27.12
N VAL A 62 -6.49 -21.33 -26.25
CA VAL A 62 -6.47 -20.22 -25.30
C VAL A 62 -5.19 -19.43 -25.53
N LEU A 63 -5.34 -18.15 -25.87
CA LEU A 63 -4.23 -17.22 -25.94
C LEU A 63 -3.96 -16.67 -24.55
N ARG A 64 -2.95 -17.24 -23.87
CA ARG A 64 -2.50 -16.81 -22.52
C ARG A 64 -2.27 -15.28 -22.42
N ARG A 65 -1.90 -14.63 -23.54
CA ARG A 65 -1.64 -13.18 -23.58
C ARG A 65 -2.91 -12.33 -23.39
N ASN A 66 -4.07 -12.80 -23.82
CA ASN A 66 -5.35 -12.11 -23.60
C ASN A 66 -5.85 -12.29 -22.18
N GLU A 67 -5.60 -13.46 -21.57
CA GLU A 67 -5.91 -13.69 -20.16
C GLU A 67 -5.05 -12.83 -19.24
N ILE A 68 -3.73 -12.73 -19.52
CA ILE A 68 -2.83 -11.84 -18.76
C ILE A 68 -3.26 -10.38 -18.90
N ARG A 69 -3.64 -9.94 -20.10
CA ARG A 69 -4.09 -8.55 -20.33
C ARG A 69 -5.40 -8.26 -19.62
N ASN A 70 -6.40 -9.14 -19.73
CA ASN A 70 -7.67 -8.97 -19.02
C ASN A 70 -7.52 -9.05 -17.50
N PHE A 71 -6.63 -9.91 -16.99
CA PHE A 71 -6.30 -9.95 -15.57
C PHE A 71 -5.69 -8.63 -15.12
N HIS A 72 -4.71 -8.10 -15.86
CA HIS A 72 -4.12 -6.79 -15.56
C HIS A 72 -5.13 -5.64 -15.67
N ASP A 73 -5.93 -5.59 -16.73
CA ASP A 73 -6.82 -4.45 -16.98
C ASP A 73 -8.01 -4.38 -16.02
N ILE A 74 -8.56 -5.52 -15.59
CA ILE A 74 -9.75 -5.52 -14.72
C ILE A 74 -9.36 -5.58 -13.24
N GLN A 75 -8.46 -6.48 -12.84
CA GLN A 75 -8.08 -6.59 -11.43
C GLN A 75 -7.11 -5.50 -10.98
N ALA A 76 -6.09 -5.18 -11.78
CA ALA A 76 -5.10 -4.18 -11.33
C ALA A 76 -5.72 -2.79 -11.27
N LYS A 77 -6.61 -2.41 -12.20
CA LYS A 77 -7.31 -1.11 -12.13
C LYS A 77 -8.24 -1.02 -10.92
N GLY A 78 -9.00 -2.09 -10.62
CA GLY A 78 -9.86 -2.13 -9.43
C GLY A 78 -9.06 -2.01 -8.13
N MET A 79 -7.95 -2.74 -8.03
CA MET A 79 -7.06 -2.69 -6.86
C MET A 79 -6.39 -1.32 -6.71
N LEU A 80 -5.84 -0.75 -7.79
CA LEU A 80 -5.25 0.59 -7.79
C LEU A 80 -6.26 1.65 -7.38
N PHE A 81 -7.50 1.57 -7.87
CA PHE A 81 -8.56 2.50 -7.50
C PHE A 81 -8.89 2.43 -6.00
N PHE A 82 -9.03 1.21 -5.46
CA PHE A 82 -9.26 1.02 -4.03
C PHE A 82 -8.08 1.53 -3.19
N THR A 83 -6.84 1.21 -3.57
CA THR A 83 -5.62 1.70 -2.92
C THR A 83 -5.54 3.22 -2.96
N PHE A 84 -5.91 3.84 -4.07
CA PHE A 84 -5.93 5.30 -4.20
C PHE A 84 -6.91 5.95 -3.22
N ILE A 85 -8.16 5.46 -3.16
CA ILE A 85 -9.16 5.97 -2.22
C ILE A 85 -8.72 5.76 -0.77
N ALA A 86 -8.22 4.57 -0.44
CA ALA A 86 -7.73 4.26 0.91
C ALA A 86 -6.58 5.19 1.32
N THR A 87 -5.65 5.46 0.40
CA THR A 87 -4.54 6.40 0.62
C THR A 87 -5.05 7.83 0.84
N LEU A 88 -6.01 8.29 0.03
CA LEU A 88 -6.62 9.61 0.18
C LEU A 88 -7.30 9.79 1.55
N MET A 89 -8.02 8.76 2.00
CA MET A 89 -8.65 8.74 3.32
C MET A 89 -7.61 8.76 4.45
N ALA A 90 -6.57 7.93 4.34
CA ALA A 90 -5.47 7.92 5.29
C ALA A 90 -4.77 9.29 5.38
N CYS A 91 -4.52 9.95 4.23
CA CYS A 91 -3.95 11.30 4.19
C CYS A 91 -4.85 12.32 4.91
N SER A 92 -6.17 12.28 4.64
CA SER A 92 -7.14 13.18 5.26
C SER A 92 -7.18 13.00 6.78
N ILE A 93 -7.17 11.75 7.25
CA ILE A 93 -7.14 11.42 8.69
C ILE A 93 -5.83 11.91 9.31
N ALA A 94 -4.68 11.60 8.69
CA ALA A 94 -3.37 12.02 9.19
C ALA A 94 -3.28 13.54 9.31
N PHE A 95 -3.72 14.28 8.28
CA PHE A 95 -3.79 15.73 8.30
C PHE A 95 -4.69 16.24 9.44
N GLY A 96 -5.91 15.71 9.55
CA GLY A 96 -6.86 16.12 10.59
C GLY A 96 -6.35 15.87 12.01
N VAL A 97 -5.72 14.73 12.26
CA VAL A 97 -5.12 14.38 13.55
C VAL A 97 -3.98 15.35 13.87
N VAL A 98 -3.02 15.54 12.95
CA VAL A 98 -1.87 16.41 13.21
C VAL A 98 -2.29 17.87 13.40
N TYR A 99 -3.25 18.36 12.60
CA TYR A 99 -3.81 19.70 12.77
C TYR A 99 -4.47 19.87 14.14
N ASN A 100 -5.29 18.90 14.55
CA ASN A 100 -5.93 18.95 15.85
C ASN A 100 -4.93 18.89 17.00
N SER A 101 -3.93 18.01 16.93
CA SER A 101 -2.85 17.93 17.92
C SER A 101 -2.09 19.25 18.02
N ALA A 102 -1.73 19.87 16.89
CA ALA A 102 -1.05 21.16 16.88
C ALA A 102 -1.93 22.28 17.45
N ARG A 103 -3.23 22.27 17.15
CA ARG A 103 -4.21 23.23 17.71
C ARG A 103 -4.37 23.06 19.22
N ILE A 104 -4.43 21.81 19.71
CA ILE A 104 -4.53 21.50 21.15
C ILE A 104 -3.27 21.98 21.87
N ALA A 105 -2.08 21.63 21.37
CA ALA A 105 -0.80 22.07 21.94
C ALA A 105 -0.70 23.59 22.02
N LEU A 106 -1.16 24.30 20.97
CA LEU A 106 -1.24 25.77 20.99
C LEU A 106 -2.20 26.30 22.07
N SER A 107 -3.38 25.67 22.20
CA SER A 107 -4.40 26.10 23.16
C SER A 107 -3.96 25.88 24.61
N GLU A 108 -3.33 24.74 24.91
CA GLU A 108 -2.83 24.41 26.25
C GLU A 108 -1.70 25.36 26.66
N ARG A 109 -0.80 25.69 25.72
CA ARG A 109 0.39 26.52 26.01
C ARG A 109 0.17 28.00 25.80
N SER A 110 -1.02 28.45 25.39
CA SER A 110 -1.32 29.88 25.17
C SER A 110 -0.89 30.78 26.34
N ARG A 111 -1.05 30.29 27.58
CA ARG A 111 -0.64 31.00 28.81
C ARG A 111 0.88 31.07 28.98
N GLU A 112 1.59 29.99 28.69
CA GLU A 112 3.05 29.92 28.71
C GLU A 112 3.67 30.80 27.62
N LEU A 113 3.09 30.77 26.40
CA LEU A 113 3.50 31.59 25.28
C LEU A 113 3.30 33.09 25.57
N SER A 114 2.23 33.44 26.28
CA SER A 114 1.98 34.82 26.72
C SER A 114 3.05 35.29 27.72
N SER A 115 3.48 34.42 28.64
CA SER A 115 4.58 34.72 29.58
C SER A 115 5.92 34.91 28.86
N LEU A 116 6.25 34.01 27.91
CA LEU A 116 7.45 34.14 27.06
C LEU A 116 7.46 35.44 26.28
N ARG A 117 6.30 35.91 25.82
CA ARG A 117 6.17 37.21 25.16
C ARG A 117 6.44 38.40 26.09
N VAL A 118 6.06 38.33 27.36
CA VAL A 118 6.38 39.37 28.36
C VAL A 118 7.88 39.39 28.64
N LEU A 119 8.55 38.23 28.56
CA LEU A 119 10.00 38.10 28.65
C LEU A 119 10.76 38.56 27.40
N GLY A 120 10.07 39.00 26.34
CA GLY A 120 10.67 39.58 25.14
C GLY A 120 10.87 38.61 23.96
N TYR A 121 10.39 37.37 24.05
CA TYR A 121 10.48 36.42 22.93
C TYR A 121 9.60 36.84 21.74
N THR A 122 10.13 36.63 20.54
CA THR A 122 9.45 36.89 19.28
C THR A 122 8.48 35.76 18.92
N ARG A 123 7.49 36.07 18.07
CA ARG A 123 6.53 35.07 17.54
C ARG A 123 7.22 33.94 16.77
N GLY A 124 8.34 34.25 16.12
CA GLY A 124 9.13 33.28 15.37
C GLY A 124 9.82 32.26 16.29
N GLU A 125 10.42 32.73 17.39
CA GLU A 125 11.08 31.85 18.38
C GLU A 125 10.06 30.92 19.07
N ILE A 126 8.91 31.47 19.45
CA ILE A 126 7.79 30.70 20.01
C ILE A 126 7.31 29.63 19.02
N SER A 127 7.09 30.01 17.76
CA SER A 127 6.67 29.08 16.72
C SER A 127 7.71 27.99 16.48
N TYR A 128 9.01 28.33 16.51
CA TYR A 128 10.09 27.38 16.32
C TYR A 128 10.12 26.30 17.42
N ILE A 129 9.91 26.68 18.69
CA ILE A 129 9.87 25.73 19.80
C ILE A 129 8.70 24.75 19.64
N LEU A 130 7.50 25.27 19.35
CA LEU A 130 6.29 24.45 19.17
C LEU A 130 6.38 23.51 17.95
N LEU A 131 6.86 24.02 16.82
CA LEU A 131 7.04 23.21 15.62
C LEU A 131 8.18 22.20 15.76
N GLY A 132 9.22 22.53 16.51
CA GLY A 132 10.32 21.63 16.83
C GLY A 132 9.84 20.42 17.62
N GLU A 133 8.98 20.62 18.63
CA GLU A 133 8.39 19.52 19.38
C GLU A 133 7.46 18.65 18.54
N LEU A 134 6.54 19.27 17.78
CA LEU A 134 5.68 18.56 16.83
C LEU A 134 6.51 17.75 15.82
N GLY A 135 7.59 18.34 15.31
CA GLY A 135 8.53 17.71 14.41
C GLY A 135 9.22 16.50 15.05
N LEU A 136 9.69 16.63 16.29
CA LEU A 136 10.34 15.55 17.03
C LEU A 136 9.38 14.39 17.30
N ILE A 137 8.16 14.69 17.76
CA ILE A 137 7.11 13.69 17.98
C ILE A 137 6.78 12.97 16.67
N THR A 138 6.63 13.72 15.57
CA THR A 138 6.37 13.15 14.24
C THR A 138 7.50 12.25 13.79
N LEU A 139 8.76 12.67 13.99
CA LEU A 139 9.93 11.91 13.58
C LEU A 139 10.05 10.59 14.35
N ILE A 140 9.68 10.56 15.63
CA ILE A 140 9.63 9.34 16.45
C ILE A 140 8.41 8.48 16.08
N ALA A 141 7.29 9.10 15.72
CA ALA A 141 6.07 8.40 15.33
C ALA A 141 6.20 7.64 14.00
N ILE A 142 7.01 8.13 13.05
CA ILE A 142 7.23 7.47 11.74
C ILE A 142 7.77 6.04 11.88
N PRO A 143 8.93 5.78 12.54
CA PRO A 143 9.45 4.42 12.68
C PRO A 143 8.53 3.52 13.50
N ALA A 144 7.88 4.06 14.55
CA ALA A 144 6.87 3.32 15.31
C ALA A 144 5.68 2.91 14.42
N GLY A 145 5.19 3.83 13.60
CA GLY A 145 4.12 3.60 12.63
C GLY A 145 4.50 2.58 11.56
N PHE A 146 5.76 2.60 11.09
CA PHE A 146 6.27 1.59 10.15
C PHE A 146 6.30 0.19 10.76
N LEU A 147 6.71 0.09 12.03
CA LEU A 147 6.75 -1.18 12.75
C LEU A 147 5.34 -1.75 12.95
N ILE A 148 4.41 -0.93 13.44
CA ILE A 148 3.00 -1.33 13.63
C ILE A 148 2.35 -1.67 12.29
N GLY A 149 2.57 -0.86 11.25
CA GLY A 149 2.05 -1.08 9.91
C GLY A 149 2.56 -2.38 9.30
N TYR A 150 3.84 -2.69 9.45
CA TYR A 150 4.42 -3.96 9.00
C TYR A 150 3.72 -5.15 9.66
N TRP A 151 3.57 -5.12 10.99
CA TRP A 151 2.89 -6.18 11.74
C TRP A 151 1.43 -6.34 11.33
N LEU A 152 0.72 -5.23 11.12
CA LEU A 152 -0.66 -5.25 10.65
C LEU A 152 -0.76 -5.87 9.26
N CYS A 153 0.12 -5.48 8.32
CA CYS A 153 0.17 -6.09 6.99
C CYS A 153 0.50 -7.59 7.07
N ALA A 154 1.44 -7.98 7.92
CA ALA A 154 1.80 -9.39 8.13
C ALA A 154 0.64 -10.20 8.70
N TYR A 155 -0.10 -9.63 9.65
CA TYR A 155 -1.29 -10.25 10.23
C TYR A 155 -2.40 -10.41 9.20
N ILE A 156 -2.70 -9.36 8.41
CA ILE A 156 -3.70 -9.42 7.34
C ILE A 156 -3.30 -10.45 6.29
N ALA A 157 -2.02 -10.49 5.87
CA ALA A 157 -1.53 -11.45 4.89
C ALA A 157 -1.68 -12.91 5.36
N GLN A 158 -1.45 -13.16 6.65
CA GLN A 158 -1.66 -14.48 7.26
C GLN A 158 -3.15 -14.81 7.40
N ALA A 159 -3.98 -13.86 7.81
CA ALA A 159 -5.42 -14.06 7.97
C ALA A 159 -6.13 -14.33 6.63
N LEU A 160 -5.63 -13.76 5.53
CA LEU A 160 -6.12 -14.02 4.17
C LEU A 160 -5.53 -15.30 3.55
N ALA A 161 -4.51 -15.90 4.17
CA ALA A 161 -3.91 -17.12 3.64
C ALA A 161 -4.92 -18.28 3.75
N SER A 162 -5.25 -18.88 2.60
CA SER A 162 -6.10 -20.06 2.48
C SER A 162 -5.40 -21.13 1.64
N ASP A 163 -5.89 -22.37 1.68
CA ASP A 163 -5.35 -23.47 0.85
C ASP A 163 -5.41 -23.17 -0.65
N LEU A 164 -6.31 -22.28 -1.09
CA LEU A 164 -6.41 -21.86 -2.49
C LEU A 164 -5.56 -20.63 -2.83
N PHE A 165 -5.28 -19.74 -1.87
CA PHE A 165 -4.66 -18.45 -2.12
C PHE A 165 -3.71 -18.03 -1.01
N ARG A 166 -2.45 -17.72 -1.38
CA ARG A 166 -1.45 -17.14 -0.48
C ARG A 166 -0.96 -15.80 -1.02
N VAL A 167 -1.30 -14.71 -0.31
CA VAL A 167 -0.76 -13.38 -0.60
C VAL A 167 0.62 -13.26 0.03
N PRO A 168 1.72 -13.16 -0.75
CA PRO A 168 3.03 -12.92 -0.18
C PRO A 168 3.08 -11.50 0.40
N LEU A 169 3.58 -11.37 1.63
CA LEU A 169 3.87 -10.07 2.22
C LEU A 169 5.11 -9.48 1.55
N VAL A 170 4.91 -8.57 0.59
CA VAL A 170 5.98 -7.82 -0.07
C VAL A 170 5.70 -6.35 0.14
N ILE A 171 6.51 -5.71 1.00
CA ILE A 171 6.47 -4.27 1.22
C ILE A 171 7.74 -3.66 0.62
N GLU A 172 7.57 -2.86 -0.42
CA GLU A 172 8.68 -2.16 -1.06
C GLU A 172 9.10 -0.92 -0.26
N SER A 173 10.38 -0.55 -0.35
CA SER A 173 10.90 0.68 0.25
C SER A 173 10.17 1.94 -0.24
N LYS A 174 9.63 1.91 -1.47
CA LYS A 174 8.81 2.99 -2.03
C LYS A 174 7.53 3.23 -1.24
N THR A 175 6.91 2.17 -0.71
CA THR A 175 5.69 2.27 0.11
C THR A 175 5.98 2.99 1.42
N TYR A 176 7.10 2.65 2.07
CA TYR A 176 7.55 3.36 3.27
C TYR A 176 7.90 4.82 2.98
N ALA A 177 8.61 5.08 1.89
CA ALA A 177 8.96 6.45 1.49
C ALA A 177 7.72 7.30 1.24
N LEU A 178 6.71 6.76 0.55
CA LEU A 178 5.44 7.46 0.31
C LEU A 178 4.68 7.70 1.62
N ALA A 179 4.60 6.71 2.51
CA ALA A 179 3.95 6.84 3.80
C ALA A 179 4.61 7.94 4.68
N ALA A 180 5.95 7.95 4.77
CA ALA A 180 6.68 9.00 5.48
C ALA A 180 6.47 10.37 4.82
N ALA A 181 6.53 10.45 3.48
CA ALA A 181 6.34 11.70 2.76
C ALA A 181 4.95 12.30 3.02
N VAL A 182 3.90 11.48 3.03
CA VAL A 182 2.54 11.91 3.37
C VAL A 182 2.49 12.47 4.80
N VAL A 183 3.00 11.74 5.79
CA VAL A 183 2.99 12.17 7.18
C VAL A 183 3.77 13.47 7.38
N LEU A 184 4.97 13.57 6.79
CA LEU A 184 5.80 14.77 6.85
C LEU A 184 5.15 15.96 6.16
N ALA A 185 4.51 15.74 5.00
CA ALA A 185 3.77 16.78 4.29
C ALA A 185 2.58 17.26 5.12
N SER A 186 1.78 16.35 5.66
CA SER A 186 0.65 16.69 6.56
C SER A 186 1.11 17.45 7.79
N ALA A 187 2.20 17.03 8.43
CA ALA A 187 2.77 17.72 9.58
C ALA A 187 3.31 19.11 9.23
N SER A 188 3.98 19.24 8.08
CA SER A 188 4.49 20.52 7.58
C SER A 188 3.34 21.50 7.30
N VAL A 189 2.30 21.06 6.59
CA VAL A 189 1.14 21.91 6.27
C VAL A 189 0.41 22.32 7.55
N SER A 190 0.15 21.39 8.47
CA SER A 190 -0.48 21.70 9.77
C SER A 190 0.36 22.68 10.58
N GLY A 191 1.68 22.48 10.62
CA GLY A 191 2.62 23.37 11.30
C GLY A 191 2.63 24.78 10.68
N LEU A 192 2.63 24.89 9.36
CA LEU A 192 2.55 26.18 8.66
C LEU A 192 1.24 26.91 8.96
N ILE A 193 0.11 26.21 9.02
CA ILE A 193 -1.19 26.81 9.38
C ILE A 193 -1.15 27.34 10.81
N VAL A 194 -0.60 26.57 11.76
CA VAL A 194 -0.48 26.98 13.17
C VAL A 194 0.44 28.20 13.31
N ARG A 195 1.58 28.20 12.62
CA ARG A 195 2.50 29.35 12.57
C ARG A 195 1.81 30.59 12.02
N HIS A 196 1.09 30.47 10.90
CA HIS A 196 0.36 31.59 10.33
C HIS A 196 -0.68 32.15 11.31
N LYS A 197 -1.37 31.28 12.05
CA LYS A 197 -2.32 31.68 13.09
C LYS A 197 -1.64 32.40 14.26
N LEU A 198 -0.46 31.94 14.68
CA LEU A 198 0.37 32.58 15.70
C LEU A 198 0.87 33.95 15.26
N ASP A 199 1.19 34.14 13.98
CA ASP A 199 1.63 35.42 13.44
C ASP A 199 0.49 36.46 13.43
N HIS A 200 -0.74 36.02 13.16
CA HIS A 200 -1.93 36.89 13.13
C HIS A 200 -2.66 37.07 14.47
N LEU A 201 -2.33 36.30 15.51
CA LEU A 201 -2.97 36.45 16.83
C LEU A 201 -2.62 37.79 17.47
N ASN A 202 -3.58 38.69 17.58
CA ASN A 202 -3.38 39.98 18.23
C ASN A 202 -3.38 39.77 19.76
N LEU A 203 -2.22 39.46 20.35
CA LEU A 203 -2.09 39.17 21.79
C LEU A 203 -2.54 40.30 22.72
N VAL A 204 -2.81 41.49 22.19
CA VAL A 204 -3.39 42.62 22.93
C VAL A 204 -4.87 42.38 23.26
N GLU A 205 -5.57 41.52 22.52
CA GLU A 205 -7.01 41.29 22.67
C GLU A 205 -7.36 40.25 23.76
N VAL A 206 -6.46 39.30 24.03
CA VAL A 206 -6.62 38.27 25.07
C VAL A 206 -6.52 38.85 26.49
N LEU A 207 -5.87 40.00 26.65
CA LEU A 207 -5.82 40.73 27.91
C LEU A 207 -7.08 41.59 28.18
N LYS A 208 -7.94 41.83 27.19
CA LYS A 208 -9.16 42.66 27.34
C LYS A 208 -10.46 41.88 27.52
N THR A 209 -10.42 40.56 27.38
CA THR A 209 -11.62 39.70 27.42
C THR A 209 -11.94 39.12 28.81
N ARG A 210 -11.25 39.62 29.85
CA ARG A 210 -11.56 39.33 31.26
C ARG A 210 -11.62 40.63 32.07
N GLU A 211 -12.63 41.42 31.79
CA GLU A 211 -13.41 42.13 32.82
C GLU A 211 -14.87 41.64 32.73
#